data_AF-A0A2M6YKH5-F1
#
_entry.id   AF-A0A2M6YKH5-F1
#
_cell.length_a   1.000
_cell.length_b   1.000
_cell.length_c   1.000
_cell.angle_alpha   90.00
_cell.angle_beta   90.00
_cell.angle_gamma   90.00
#
_symmetry.space_group_name_H-M   'P 1'
#
loop_
_entity.id
_entity.type
_entity.pdbx_description
1 polymer ?
#
loop_
_entity_poly.entity_id
_entity_poly.type
_entity_poly.pdbx_seq_one_letter_code
_entity_poly.pdbx_strand_id
1 'polypeptide(L)'
;APMAPAAPELTALESYSGNELLMALHDQRETILAKIKTWQVTGQEIAKRLPAFGLAEKLVAQAAGLPEHAEWSATLISIRANRSLLDDPDPVSHVLKAVANALRTGLTRAHKIHTDMFTAQTARIGSHAAWEKLPEEKRQALLSSAGAVQRIAPATGSDEQLLSALQSCSLANWQSRTDALAAQFDKALAAAIIEAEPKARRVKLAAATIHNQAELDAWLDKSKTAIAAALQDGPVIL
;
A
#
# COMPACT_ATOMS: atom_id res chain seq x y z
N ALA A 1 -25.56 7.69 7.29
CA ALA A 1 -26.29 8.18 8.48
C ALA A 1 -27.78 8.24 8.14
N PRO A 2 -28.67 8.01 9.11
CA PRO A 2 -30.13 8.08 8.90
C PRO A 2 -30.54 9.47 8.39
N MET A 3 -31.74 9.58 7.85
CA MET A 3 -32.30 10.87 7.47
C MET A 3 -32.43 11.78 8.70
N ALA A 4 -32.26 13.08 8.46
CA ALA A 4 -32.57 14.06 9.49
C ALA A 4 -34.03 13.86 9.94
N PRO A 5 -34.29 13.79 11.25
CA PRO A 5 -35.62 13.56 11.76
C PRO A 5 -36.54 14.73 11.37
N ALA A 6 -37.75 14.41 10.93
CA ALA A 6 -38.78 15.43 10.78
C ALA A 6 -39.25 15.91 12.17
N ALA A 7 -39.49 17.21 12.30
CA ALA A 7 -39.96 17.82 13.54
C ALA A 7 -41.29 18.59 13.31
N PRO A 8 -42.36 17.89 12.87
CA PRO A 8 -43.62 18.55 12.54
C PRO A 8 -44.26 19.24 13.74
N GLU A 9 -44.00 18.76 14.97
CA GLU A 9 -44.50 19.44 16.16
C GLU A 9 -43.84 20.80 16.37
N LEU A 10 -42.54 20.91 16.07
CA LEU A 10 -41.84 22.21 16.11
C LEU A 10 -42.38 23.15 15.03
N THR A 11 -42.62 22.65 13.82
CA THR A 11 -43.25 23.42 12.75
C THR A 11 -44.68 23.86 13.10
N ALA A 12 -45.44 23.03 13.81
CA ALA A 12 -46.77 23.40 14.28
C ALA A 12 -46.71 24.52 15.34
N LEU A 13 -45.70 24.50 16.21
CA LEU A 13 -45.48 25.55 17.22
C LEU A 13 -45.20 26.92 16.61
N GLU A 14 -44.61 26.99 15.42
CA GLU A 14 -44.35 28.26 14.71
C GLU A 14 -45.63 29.03 14.34
N SER A 15 -46.79 28.36 14.32
CA SER A 15 -48.08 28.97 14.00
C SER A 15 -48.78 29.62 15.22
N TYR A 16 -48.33 29.34 16.44
CA TYR A 16 -48.90 29.90 17.67
C TYR A 16 -48.11 31.14 18.14
N SER A 17 -48.77 32.01 18.90
CA SER A 17 -48.11 33.19 19.51
C SER A 17 -48.65 33.49 20.91
N GLY A 18 -47.88 34.23 21.71
CA GLY A 18 -48.29 34.65 23.06
C GLY A 18 -48.62 33.47 23.99
N ASN A 19 -49.72 33.58 24.73
CA ASN A 19 -50.12 32.57 25.72
C ASN A 19 -50.49 31.21 25.10
N GLU A 20 -51.00 31.21 23.86
CA GLU A 20 -51.34 29.97 23.15
C GLU A 20 -50.08 29.14 22.87
N LEU A 21 -48.98 29.80 22.49
CA LEU A 21 -47.68 29.16 22.31
C LEU A 21 -47.14 28.57 23.62
N LEU A 22 -47.25 29.31 24.73
CA LEU A 22 -46.79 28.84 26.04
C LEU A 22 -47.54 27.59 26.50
N MET A 23 -48.86 27.54 26.27
CA MET A 23 -49.69 26.39 26.61
C MET A 23 -49.35 25.19 25.71
N ALA A 24 -49.22 25.39 24.39
CA ALA A 24 -48.83 24.35 23.46
C ALA A 24 -47.43 23.77 23.77
N LEU A 25 -46.47 24.62 24.17
CA LEU A 25 -45.15 24.19 24.62
C LEU A 25 -45.21 23.38 25.92
N HIS A 26 -46.03 23.81 26.87
CA HIS A 26 -46.22 23.09 28.13
C HIS A 26 -46.81 21.69 27.87
N ASP A 27 -47.83 21.59 27.03
CA ASP A 27 -48.52 20.34 26.71
C ASP A 27 -47.63 19.35 25.97
N GLN A 28 -46.72 19.83 25.13
CA GLN A 28 -45.80 18.99 24.35
C GLN A 28 -44.41 18.84 24.99
N ARG A 29 -44.18 19.41 26.17
CA ARG A 29 -42.88 19.49 26.84
C ARG A 29 -42.15 18.15 26.88
N GLU A 30 -42.80 17.11 27.40
CA GLU A 30 -42.19 15.80 27.57
C GLU A 30 -41.81 15.16 26.23
N THR A 31 -42.68 15.30 25.21
CA THR A 31 -42.43 14.82 23.85
C THR A 31 -41.22 15.52 23.23
N ILE A 32 -41.14 16.85 23.34
CA ILE A 32 -40.04 17.65 22.80
C ILE A 32 -38.73 17.28 23.53
N LEU A 33 -38.75 17.16 24.85
CA LEU A 33 -37.57 16.76 25.64
C LEU A 33 -37.07 15.35 25.26
N ALA A 34 -37.98 14.39 25.07
CA ALA A 34 -37.62 13.04 24.64
C ALA A 34 -36.99 13.02 23.24
N LYS A 35 -37.51 13.84 22.31
CA LYS A 35 -36.94 14.00 20.96
C LYS A 35 -35.57 14.64 20.98
N ILE A 36 -35.38 15.72 21.74
CA ILE A 36 -34.08 16.38 21.92
C ILE A 36 -33.05 15.36 22.40
N LYS A 37 -33.38 14.58 23.44
CA LYS A 37 -32.49 13.55 23.97
C LYS A 37 -32.13 12.51 22.90
N THR A 38 -33.12 12.01 22.16
CA THR A 38 -32.92 11.02 21.09
C THR A 38 -32.03 11.56 19.96
N TRP A 39 -32.27 12.81 19.52
CA TRP A 39 -31.49 13.44 18.47
C TRP A 39 -30.07 13.77 18.90
N GLN A 40 -29.86 14.17 20.16
CA GLN A 40 -28.53 14.35 20.73
C GLN A 40 -27.74 13.05 20.73
N VAL A 41 -28.32 11.95 21.20
CA VAL A 41 -27.68 10.61 21.17
C VAL A 41 -27.38 10.18 19.73
N THR A 42 -28.34 10.37 18.82
CA THR A 42 -28.16 10.05 17.39
C THR A 42 -27.00 10.85 16.79
N GLY A 43 -26.93 12.16 17.08
CA GLY A 43 -25.87 13.03 16.61
C GLY A 43 -24.49 12.63 17.14
N GLN A 44 -24.40 12.24 18.41
CA GLN A 44 -23.17 11.72 19.02
C GLN A 44 -22.70 10.43 18.35
N GLU A 45 -23.60 9.48 18.10
CA GLU A 45 -23.26 8.23 17.41
C GLU A 45 -22.83 8.47 15.95
N ILE A 46 -23.46 9.41 15.25
CA ILE A 46 -23.02 9.82 13.90
C ILE A 46 -21.61 10.40 13.96
N ALA A 47 -21.34 11.33 14.89
CA ALA A 47 -20.03 11.96 15.04
C ALA A 47 -18.92 10.95 15.35
N LYS A 48 -19.27 9.84 16.02
CA LYS A 48 -18.35 8.73 16.31
C LYS A 48 -18.13 7.79 15.13
N ARG A 49 -19.21 7.35 14.45
CA ARG A 49 -19.14 6.32 13.40
C ARG A 49 -18.78 6.85 12.02
N LEU A 50 -19.05 8.12 11.74
CA LEU A 50 -18.78 8.70 10.42
C LEU A 50 -17.28 8.77 10.08
N PRO A 51 -16.37 9.16 11.01
CA PRO A 51 -14.93 9.07 10.77
C PRO A 51 -14.45 7.65 10.52
N ALA A 52 -14.94 6.67 11.30
CA ALA A 52 -14.60 5.26 11.14
C ALA A 52 -15.05 4.72 9.77
N PHE A 53 -16.24 5.10 9.31
CA PHE A 53 -16.73 4.75 7.98
C PHE A 53 -15.84 5.34 6.88
N GLY A 54 -15.49 6.63 6.98
CA GLY A 54 -14.58 7.26 6.02
C GLY A 54 -13.18 6.65 6.01
N LEU A 55 -12.68 6.19 7.16
CA LEU A 55 -11.41 5.47 7.26
C LEU A 55 -11.50 4.08 6.61
N ALA A 56 -12.59 3.34 6.86
CA ALA A 56 -12.84 2.05 6.25
C ALA A 56 -12.90 2.16 4.71
N GLU A 57 -13.57 3.17 4.16
CA GLU A 57 -13.59 3.41 2.70
C GLU A 57 -12.19 3.61 2.13
N LYS A 58 -11.36 4.43 2.80
CA LYS A 58 -9.99 4.72 2.37
C LYS A 58 -9.11 3.48 2.44
N LEU A 59 -9.25 2.65 3.48
CA LEU A 59 -8.50 1.40 3.61
C LEU A 59 -8.95 0.36 2.59
N VAL A 60 -10.26 0.19 2.37
CA VAL A 60 -10.78 -0.70 1.32
C VAL A 60 -10.23 -0.30 -0.05
N ALA A 61 -10.14 0.99 -0.36
CA ALA A 61 -9.52 1.44 -1.61
C ALA A 61 -8.03 1.03 -1.74
N GLN A 62 -7.29 0.91 -0.64
CA GLN A 62 -5.89 0.43 -0.65
C GLN A 62 -5.77 -1.10 -0.74
N ALA A 63 -6.87 -1.83 -0.50
CA ALA A 63 -6.94 -3.29 -0.57
C ALA A 63 -7.22 -3.81 -1.99
N ALA A 64 -7.14 -2.96 -3.02
CA ALA A 64 -7.30 -3.37 -4.41
C ALA A 64 -6.32 -4.50 -4.76
N GLY A 65 -6.87 -5.64 -5.19
CA GLY A 65 -6.11 -6.87 -5.49
C GLY A 65 -6.11 -7.92 -4.38
N LEU A 66 -6.70 -7.64 -3.20
CA LEU A 66 -7.00 -8.67 -2.21
C LEU A 66 -8.32 -9.41 -2.56
N PRO A 67 -8.42 -10.72 -2.30
CA PRO A 67 -9.58 -11.50 -2.69
C PRO A 67 -10.88 -11.05 -1.99
N GLU A 68 -10.79 -10.57 -0.74
CA GLU A 68 -11.93 -10.12 0.06
C GLU A 68 -12.37 -8.67 -0.26
N HIS A 69 -11.64 -7.95 -1.12
CA HIS A 69 -11.90 -6.55 -1.44
C HIS A 69 -13.34 -6.29 -1.92
N ALA A 70 -13.86 -7.18 -2.77
CA ALA A 70 -15.20 -7.05 -3.34
C ALA A 70 -16.30 -7.11 -2.25
N GLU A 71 -16.14 -7.99 -1.26
CA GLU A 71 -17.07 -8.16 -0.15
C GLU A 71 -17.10 -6.93 0.75
N TRP A 72 -15.93 -6.41 1.12
CA TRP A 72 -15.82 -5.20 1.93
C TRP A 72 -16.40 -3.97 1.23
N SER A 73 -16.11 -3.83 -0.06
CA SER A 73 -16.66 -2.73 -0.88
C SER A 73 -18.19 -2.81 -0.96
N ALA A 74 -18.75 -3.98 -1.24
CA ALA A 74 -20.20 -4.19 -1.28
C ALA A 74 -20.89 -3.89 0.05
N THR A 75 -20.24 -4.24 1.17
CA THR A 75 -20.74 -3.94 2.52
C THR A 75 -20.80 -2.44 2.77
N LEU A 76 -19.73 -1.68 2.48
CA LEU A 76 -19.71 -0.23 2.65
C LEU A 76 -20.72 0.49 1.74
N ILE A 77 -20.88 0.01 0.50
CA ILE A 77 -21.92 0.51 -0.43
C ILE A 77 -23.31 0.29 0.16
N SER A 78 -23.59 -0.90 0.71
CA SER A 78 -24.88 -1.22 1.32
C SER A 78 -25.18 -0.35 2.53
N ILE A 79 -24.18 -0.08 3.38
CA ILE A 79 -24.32 0.83 4.54
C ILE A 79 -24.70 2.25 4.09
N ARG A 80 -24.07 2.73 3.01
CA ARG A 80 -24.38 4.04 2.43
C ARG A 80 -25.79 4.07 1.82
N ALA A 81 -26.14 3.06 1.03
CA ALA A 81 -27.43 2.96 0.34
C ALA A 81 -28.61 2.86 1.33
N ASN A 82 -28.49 1.99 2.33
CA ASN A 82 -29.52 1.77 3.34
C ASN A 82 -29.50 2.81 4.45
N ARG A 83 -28.53 3.74 4.44
CA ARG A 83 -28.29 4.74 5.50
C ARG A 83 -28.11 4.13 6.90
N SER A 84 -27.73 2.86 6.98
CA SER A 84 -27.66 2.00 8.17
C SER A 84 -26.41 2.19 9.02
N LEU A 85 -25.76 3.38 8.98
CA LEU A 85 -24.53 3.64 9.74
C LEU A 85 -24.68 3.38 11.26
N LEU A 86 -25.89 3.57 11.78
CA LEU A 86 -26.20 3.47 13.21
C LEU A 86 -26.83 2.13 13.61
N ASP A 87 -26.90 1.15 12.71
CA ASP A 87 -27.45 -0.16 13.01
C ASP A 87 -26.63 -0.87 14.11
N ASP A 88 -27.29 -1.80 14.82
CA ASP A 88 -26.69 -2.62 15.87
C ASP A 88 -26.78 -4.10 15.47
N PRO A 89 -25.66 -4.85 15.42
CA PRO A 89 -24.27 -4.46 15.74
C PRO A 89 -23.66 -3.45 14.74
N ASP A 90 -22.62 -2.71 15.18
CA ASP A 90 -21.93 -1.71 14.34
C ASP A 90 -21.46 -2.31 13.00
N PRO A 91 -22.08 -1.91 11.87
CA PRO A 91 -21.83 -2.55 10.59
C PRO A 91 -20.47 -2.16 9.98
N VAL A 92 -19.82 -1.11 10.49
CA VAL A 92 -18.52 -0.63 9.99
C VAL A 92 -17.36 -1.37 10.69
N SER A 93 -17.53 -1.66 11.98
CA SER A 93 -16.49 -2.24 12.83
C SER A 93 -15.86 -3.51 12.28
N HIS A 94 -16.69 -4.43 11.76
CA HIS A 94 -16.25 -5.68 11.17
C HIS A 94 -15.39 -5.44 9.92
N VAL A 95 -15.87 -4.60 8.99
CA VAL A 95 -15.17 -4.28 7.75
C VAL A 95 -13.83 -3.60 8.05
N LEU A 96 -13.84 -2.60 8.94
CA LEU A 96 -12.64 -1.86 9.32
C LEU A 96 -11.57 -2.79 9.91
N LYS A 97 -11.97 -3.66 10.84
CA LYS A 97 -11.04 -4.63 11.46
C LYS A 97 -10.50 -5.64 10.45
N ALA A 98 -11.36 -6.17 9.58
CA ALA A 98 -10.98 -7.16 8.57
C ALA A 98 -9.99 -6.57 7.56
N VAL A 99 -10.32 -5.42 6.96
CA VAL A 99 -9.46 -4.77 5.96
C VAL A 99 -8.14 -4.32 6.58
N ALA A 100 -8.17 -3.74 7.79
CA ALA A 100 -6.95 -3.27 8.43
C ALA A 100 -6.01 -4.42 8.78
N ASN A 101 -6.54 -5.56 9.25
CA ASN A 101 -5.72 -6.75 9.50
C ASN A 101 -5.10 -7.31 8.21
N ALA A 102 -5.89 -7.48 7.16
CA ALA A 102 -5.41 -8.01 5.89
C ALA A 102 -4.32 -7.11 5.28
N LEU A 103 -4.52 -5.79 5.33
CA LEU A 103 -3.55 -4.80 4.87
C LEU A 103 -2.27 -4.79 5.71
N ARG A 104 -2.36 -4.86 7.04
CA ARG A 104 -1.18 -4.99 7.92
C ARG A 104 -0.38 -6.23 7.57
N THR A 105 -1.04 -7.39 7.50
CA THR A 105 -0.39 -8.65 7.13
C THR A 105 0.26 -8.57 5.75
N GLY A 106 -0.45 -8.02 4.76
CA GLY A 106 0.07 -7.82 3.42
C GLY A 106 1.31 -6.93 3.38
N LEU A 107 1.28 -5.82 4.11
CA LEU A 107 2.37 -4.84 4.16
C LEU A 107 3.60 -5.38 4.90
N THR A 108 3.39 -6.04 6.05
CA THR A 108 4.47 -6.74 6.78
C THR A 108 5.12 -7.80 5.91
N ARG A 109 4.32 -8.60 5.19
CA ARG A 109 4.83 -9.61 4.26
C ARG A 109 5.63 -8.97 3.14
N ALA A 110 5.12 -7.91 2.52
CA ALA A 110 5.79 -7.22 1.42
C ALA A 110 7.13 -6.61 1.86
N HIS A 111 7.17 -5.97 3.04
CA HIS A 111 8.40 -5.45 3.63
C HIS A 111 9.41 -6.56 3.95
N LYS A 112 8.95 -7.69 4.50
CA LYS A 112 9.80 -8.85 4.76
C LYS A 112 10.41 -9.39 3.47
N ILE A 113 9.60 -9.64 2.44
CA ILE A 113 10.06 -10.13 1.13
C ILE A 113 11.11 -9.18 0.52
N HIS A 114 10.85 -7.86 0.56
CA HIS A 114 11.82 -6.86 0.11
C HIS A 114 13.14 -6.92 0.91
N THR A 115 13.05 -7.09 2.24
CA THR A 115 14.23 -7.15 3.12
C THR A 115 15.04 -8.42 2.90
N ASP A 116 14.37 -9.56 2.74
CA ASP A 116 15.01 -10.85 2.44
C ASP A 116 15.70 -10.80 1.08
N MET A 117 15.05 -10.22 0.07
CA MET A 117 15.64 -10.01 -1.26
C MET A 117 16.83 -9.04 -1.22
N PHE A 118 16.74 -7.94 -0.47
CA PHE A 118 17.85 -7.01 -0.31
C PHE A 118 19.07 -7.69 0.33
N THR A 119 18.85 -8.48 1.39
CA THR A 119 19.90 -9.26 2.07
C THR A 119 20.52 -10.29 1.12
N ALA A 120 19.70 -11.03 0.37
CA ALA A 120 20.17 -12.02 -0.60
C ALA A 120 21.02 -11.38 -1.71
N GLN A 121 20.58 -10.24 -2.26
CA GLN A 121 21.34 -9.52 -3.29
C GLN A 121 22.63 -8.92 -2.73
N THR A 122 22.62 -8.42 -1.50
CA THR A 122 23.81 -7.92 -0.80
C THR A 122 24.84 -9.02 -0.62
N ALA A 123 24.42 -10.21 -0.16
CA ALA A 123 25.31 -11.36 -0.03
C ALA A 123 25.86 -11.81 -1.40
N ARG A 124 25.02 -11.82 -2.44
CA ARG A 124 25.42 -12.18 -3.80
C ARG A 124 26.54 -11.28 -4.32
N ILE A 125 26.34 -9.96 -4.32
CA ILE A 125 27.37 -9.03 -4.81
C ILE A 125 28.57 -8.95 -3.86
N GLY A 126 28.36 -9.21 -2.56
CA GLY A 126 29.40 -9.24 -1.54
C GLY A 126 30.49 -10.26 -1.82
N SER A 127 30.16 -11.39 -2.47
CA SER A 127 31.12 -12.41 -2.88
C SER A 127 31.95 -12.05 -4.14
N HIS A 128 31.66 -10.93 -4.78
CA HIS A 128 32.32 -10.55 -6.03
C HIS A 128 33.62 -9.81 -5.76
N ALA A 129 34.73 -10.25 -6.36
CA ALA A 129 36.07 -9.70 -6.11
C ALA A 129 36.18 -8.18 -6.36
N ALA A 130 35.50 -7.65 -7.38
CA ALA A 130 35.46 -6.21 -7.65
C ALA A 130 34.70 -5.43 -6.55
N TRP A 131 33.72 -6.04 -5.89
CA TRP A 131 32.96 -5.43 -4.81
C TRP A 131 33.71 -5.49 -3.48
N GLU A 132 34.37 -6.63 -3.19
CA GLU A 132 35.17 -6.81 -1.98
C GLU A 132 36.31 -5.80 -1.85
N LYS A 133 36.92 -5.40 -2.97
CA LYS A 133 38.02 -4.42 -2.98
C LYS A 133 37.58 -2.98 -2.71
N LEU A 134 36.29 -2.67 -2.81
CA LEU A 134 35.78 -1.31 -2.58
C LEU A 134 35.65 -0.99 -1.09
N PRO A 135 35.97 0.25 -0.66
CA PRO A 135 35.65 0.72 0.67
C PRO A 135 34.13 0.87 0.86
N GLU A 136 33.67 0.74 2.10
CA GLU A 136 32.24 0.72 2.43
C GLU A 136 31.49 1.98 1.98
N GLU A 137 32.09 3.15 2.13
CA GLU A 137 31.52 4.42 1.67
C GLU A 137 31.23 4.41 0.15
N LYS A 138 32.12 3.83 -0.65
CA LYS A 138 31.93 3.70 -2.10
C LYS A 138 30.85 2.68 -2.43
N ARG A 139 30.80 1.55 -1.73
CA ARG A 139 29.73 0.55 -1.91
C ARG A 139 28.36 1.17 -1.66
N GLN A 140 28.23 1.93 -0.57
CA GLN A 140 26.99 2.64 -0.24
C GLN A 140 26.63 3.71 -1.28
N ALA A 141 27.62 4.45 -1.78
CA ALA A 141 27.41 5.43 -2.86
C ALA A 141 26.93 4.77 -4.17
N LEU A 142 27.54 3.64 -4.56
CA LEU A 142 27.15 2.88 -5.76
C LEU A 142 25.74 2.29 -5.62
N LEU A 143 25.42 1.68 -4.49
CA LEU A 143 24.08 1.16 -4.21
C LEU A 143 23.03 2.28 -4.26
N SER A 144 23.32 3.42 -3.63
CA SER A 144 22.43 4.59 -3.63
C SER A 144 22.23 5.13 -5.04
N SER A 145 23.30 5.24 -5.85
CA SER A 145 23.23 5.69 -7.25
C SER A 145 22.44 4.73 -8.16
N ALA A 146 22.42 3.45 -7.82
CA ALA A 146 21.66 2.43 -8.53
C ALA A 146 20.20 2.33 -8.06
N GLY A 147 19.85 3.01 -6.95
CA GLY A 147 18.52 2.94 -6.34
C GLY A 147 18.31 1.73 -5.42
N ALA A 148 19.35 0.93 -5.19
CA ALA A 148 19.35 -0.23 -4.30
C ALA A 148 19.47 0.23 -2.84
N VAL A 149 18.39 0.79 -2.30
CA VAL A 149 18.36 1.34 -0.93
C VAL A 149 17.47 0.49 -0.03
N GLN A 150 17.98 0.13 1.15
CA GLN A 150 17.20 -0.55 2.17
C GLN A 150 16.13 0.40 2.71
N ARG A 151 14.89 -0.09 2.82
CA ARG A 151 13.77 0.71 3.30
C ARG A 151 13.39 0.35 4.73
N ILE A 152 13.08 1.40 5.48
CA ILE A 152 12.58 1.28 6.86
C ILE A 152 11.20 0.63 6.83
N ALA A 153 10.90 -0.14 7.88
CA ALA A 153 9.59 -0.74 8.07
C ALA A 153 8.50 0.34 8.12
N PRO A 154 7.38 0.17 7.39
CA PRO A 154 6.27 1.10 7.44
C PRO A 154 5.60 1.08 8.83
N ALA A 155 5.19 2.26 9.31
CA ALA A 155 4.44 2.38 10.55
C ALA A 155 3.00 1.86 10.39
N THR A 156 2.58 0.94 11.25
CA THR A 156 1.26 0.27 11.16
C THR A 156 0.52 0.18 12.51
N GLY A 157 0.95 0.97 13.50
CA GLY A 157 0.44 0.91 14.88
C GLY A 157 -1.01 1.37 15.03
N SER A 158 -1.47 2.31 14.21
CA SER A 158 -2.88 2.69 14.09
C SER A 158 -3.41 2.50 12.66
N ASP A 159 -4.72 2.54 12.48
CA ASP A 159 -5.35 2.42 11.16
C ASP A 159 -5.01 3.63 10.27
N GLU A 160 -4.82 4.82 10.86
CA GLU A 160 -4.37 6.02 10.16
C GLU A 160 -2.90 5.92 9.72
N GLN A 161 -2.03 5.38 10.58
CA GLN A 161 -0.63 5.12 10.23
C GLN A 161 -0.54 4.11 9.08
N LEU A 162 -1.34 3.03 9.15
CA LEU A 162 -1.45 2.04 8.08
C LEU A 162 -1.89 2.66 6.76
N LEU A 163 -2.93 3.49 6.78
CA LEU A 163 -3.42 4.19 5.60
C LEU A 163 -2.33 5.09 5.00
N SER A 164 -1.65 5.90 5.83
CA SER A 164 -0.56 6.78 5.40
C SER A 164 0.60 5.98 4.78
N ALA A 165 0.97 4.85 5.39
CA ALA A 165 2.00 3.97 4.86
C ALA A 165 1.62 3.41 3.47
N LEU A 166 0.39 2.94 3.29
CA LEU A 166 -0.09 2.39 2.01
C LEU A 166 -0.24 3.46 0.93
N GLN A 167 -0.65 4.68 1.30
CA GLN A 167 -0.68 5.82 0.38
C GLN A 167 0.72 6.24 -0.06
N SER A 168 1.72 6.13 0.82
CA SER A 168 3.11 6.39 0.46
C SER A 168 3.73 5.30 -0.42
N CYS A 169 3.32 4.03 -0.20
CA CYS A 169 3.77 2.88 -0.97
C CYS A 169 2.74 1.75 -0.87
N SER A 170 1.96 1.59 -1.92
CA SER A 170 0.98 0.51 -2.04
C SER A 170 1.64 -0.87 -2.04
N LEU A 171 0.86 -1.92 -1.80
CA LEU A 171 1.34 -3.31 -1.87
C LEU A 171 1.90 -3.65 -3.26
N ALA A 172 1.26 -3.17 -4.33
CA ALA A 172 1.76 -3.33 -5.69
C ALA A 172 3.12 -2.62 -5.89
N ASN A 173 3.27 -1.40 -5.37
CA ASN A 173 4.54 -0.68 -5.44
C ASN A 173 5.66 -1.37 -4.65
N TRP A 174 5.35 -2.02 -3.52
CA TRP A 174 6.30 -2.86 -2.81
C TRP A 174 6.77 -4.06 -3.64
N GLN A 175 5.85 -4.70 -4.36
CA GLN A 175 6.20 -5.80 -5.26
C GLN A 175 7.12 -5.31 -6.38
N SER A 176 6.73 -4.27 -7.11
CA SER A 176 7.55 -3.72 -8.20
C SER A 176 8.93 -3.26 -7.73
N ARG A 177 9.04 -2.72 -6.51
CA ARG A 177 10.33 -2.36 -5.90
C ARG A 177 11.18 -3.59 -5.62
N THR A 178 10.59 -4.63 -5.06
CA THR A 178 11.30 -5.89 -4.79
C THR A 178 11.82 -6.51 -6.09
N ASP A 179 10.98 -6.55 -7.13
CA ASP A 179 11.35 -7.10 -8.44
C ASP A 179 12.50 -6.31 -9.08
N ALA A 180 12.56 -4.99 -8.84
CA ALA A 180 13.63 -4.13 -9.34
C ALA A 180 14.98 -4.33 -8.62
N LEU A 181 15.00 -4.89 -7.40
CA LEU A 181 16.24 -4.99 -6.60
C LEU A 181 17.34 -5.74 -7.35
N ALA A 182 17.03 -6.87 -7.99
CA ALA A 182 18.04 -7.64 -8.72
C ALA A 182 18.76 -6.79 -9.79
N ALA A 183 18.00 -6.07 -10.62
CA ALA A 183 18.54 -5.20 -11.65
C ALA A 183 19.31 -3.99 -11.08
N GLN A 184 18.86 -3.43 -9.95
CA GLN A 184 19.56 -2.34 -9.27
C GLN A 184 20.91 -2.81 -8.70
N PHE A 185 20.96 -3.99 -8.10
CA PHE A 185 22.20 -4.59 -7.62
C PHE A 185 23.15 -4.94 -8.77
N ASP A 186 22.64 -5.45 -9.90
CA ASP A 186 23.47 -5.69 -11.09
C ASP A 186 24.06 -4.39 -11.66
N LYS A 187 23.28 -3.30 -11.64
CA LYS A 187 23.77 -1.98 -12.05
C LYS A 187 24.88 -1.48 -11.13
N ALA A 188 24.72 -1.63 -9.81
CA ALA A 188 25.74 -1.27 -8.84
C ALA A 188 27.02 -2.11 -9.02
N LEU A 189 26.86 -3.42 -9.20
CA LEU A 189 27.99 -4.33 -9.42
C LEU A 189 28.72 -4.01 -10.73
N ALA A 190 28.01 -3.73 -11.81
CA ALA A 190 28.62 -3.33 -13.08
C ALA A 190 29.44 -2.04 -12.92
N ALA A 191 28.92 -1.05 -12.17
CA ALA A 191 29.66 0.18 -11.89
C ALA A 191 30.93 -0.08 -11.05
N ALA A 192 30.86 -0.96 -10.05
CA ALA A 192 32.03 -1.39 -9.27
C ALA A 192 33.10 -2.06 -10.14
N ILE A 193 32.69 -2.91 -11.09
CA ILE A 193 33.62 -3.59 -12.00
C ILE A 193 34.27 -2.59 -12.95
N ILE A 194 33.51 -1.63 -13.51
CA ILE A 194 34.06 -0.57 -14.36
C ILE A 194 35.04 0.30 -13.57
N GLU A 195 34.79 0.57 -12.29
CA GLU A 195 35.72 1.35 -11.47
C GLU A 195 37.02 0.59 -11.17
N ALA A 196 36.93 -0.72 -10.91
CA ALA A 196 38.09 -1.58 -10.71
C ALA A 196 38.88 -1.80 -12.01
N GLU A 197 38.19 -1.90 -13.15
CA GLU A 197 38.74 -2.13 -14.47
C GLU A 197 38.09 -1.18 -15.48
N PRO A 198 38.65 0.03 -15.71
CA PRO A 198 38.03 1.07 -16.54
C PRO A 198 37.78 0.69 -18.01
N LYS A 199 38.45 -0.37 -18.49
CA LYS A 199 38.25 -0.93 -19.83
C LYS A 199 37.15 -2.00 -19.87
N ALA A 200 36.58 -2.38 -18.74
CA ALA A 200 35.56 -3.42 -18.66
C ALA A 200 34.26 -2.95 -19.35
N ARG A 201 33.69 -3.80 -20.20
CA ARG A 201 32.46 -3.50 -20.95
C ARG A 201 31.39 -4.54 -20.67
N ARG A 202 30.16 -4.07 -20.45
CA ARG A 202 29.01 -4.97 -20.26
C ARG A 202 28.52 -5.49 -21.60
N VAL A 203 28.47 -6.81 -21.75
CA VAL A 203 27.97 -7.50 -22.95
C VAL A 203 26.70 -8.23 -22.58
N LYS A 204 25.60 -7.85 -23.22
CA LYS A 204 24.31 -8.52 -23.04
C LYS A 204 24.23 -9.71 -24.00
N LEU A 205 24.23 -10.94 -23.47
CA LEU A 205 24.02 -12.13 -24.27
C LEU A 205 22.57 -12.20 -24.78
N ALA A 206 22.37 -12.79 -25.96
CA ALA A 206 21.04 -12.93 -26.54
C ALA A 206 20.22 -13.94 -25.73
N ALA A 207 19.01 -13.58 -25.32
CA ALA A 207 18.09 -14.54 -24.71
C ALA A 207 17.57 -15.52 -25.79
N ALA A 208 17.59 -16.82 -25.49
CA ALA A 208 17.05 -17.85 -26.38
C ALA A 208 16.31 -18.93 -25.57
N THR A 209 15.22 -19.46 -26.13
CA THR A 209 14.56 -20.67 -25.62
C THR A 209 15.07 -21.84 -26.43
N ILE A 210 15.76 -22.78 -25.77
CA ILE A 210 16.52 -23.85 -26.41
C ILE A 210 15.76 -25.17 -26.21
N HIS A 211 15.45 -25.88 -27.29
CA HIS A 211 14.63 -27.09 -27.25
C HIS A 211 15.41 -28.38 -27.54
N ASN A 212 16.62 -28.27 -28.09
CA ASN A 212 17.46 -29.40 -28.46
C ASN A 212 18.95 -29.04 -28.39
N GLN A 213 19.82 -30.05 -28.49
CA GLN A 213 21.28 -29.88 -28.39
C GLN A 213 21.85 -29.00 -29.51
N ALA A 214 21.32 -29.10 -30.74
CA ALA A 214 21.80 -28.29 -31.86
C ALA A 214 21.53 -26.80 -31.67
N GLU A 215 20.37 -26.43 -31.11
CA GLU A 215 20.03 -25.06 -30.72
C GLU A 215 20.94 -24.55 -29.59
N LEU A 216 21.31 -25.41 -28.64
CA LEU A 216 22.25 -25.07 -27.56
C LEU A 216 23.62 -24.73 -28.13
N ASP A 217 24.17 -25.60 -28.97
CA ASP A 217 25.51 -25.44 -29.53
C ASP A 217 25.59 -24.19 -30.41
N ALA A 218 24.57 -23.94 -31.23
CA ALA A 218 24.48 -22.73 -32.05
C ALA A 218 24.41 -21.45 -31.20
N TRP A 219 23.68 -21.49 -30.07
CA TRP A 219 23.60 -20.35 -29.15
C TRP A 219 24.93 -20.11 -28.41
N LEU A 220 25.61 -21.18 -27.99
CA LEU A 220 26.91 -21.12 -27.35
C LEU A 220 27.98 -20.55 -28.29
N ASP A 221 28.02 -21.01 -29.54
CA ASP A 221 28.96 -20.49 -30.54
C ASP A 221 28.73 -19.00 -30.78
N LYS A 222 27.48 -18.59 -30.97
CA LYS A 222 27.13 -17.17 -31.16
C LYS A 222 27.52 -16.31 -29.95
N SER A 223 27.24 -16.80 -28.74
CA SER A 223 27.60 -16.12 -27.50
C SER A 223 29.12 -16.04 -27.33
N LYS A 224 29.83 -17.13 -27.62
CA LYS A 224 31.30 -17.19 -27.60
C LYS A 224 31.93 -16.20 -28.57
N THR A 225 31.43 -16.10 -29.80
CA THR A 225 31.91 -15.12 -30.78
C THR A 225 31.69 -13.69 -30.30
N ALA A 226 30.51 -13.39 -29.73
CA ALA A 226 30.21 -12.07 -29.18
C ALA A 226 31.12 -11.70 -28.01
N ILE A 227 31.39 -12.65 -27.10
CA ILE A 227 32.30 -12.46 -25.96
C ILE A 227 33.74 -12.28 -26.46
N ALA A 228 34.19 -13.12 -27.39
CA ALA A 228 35.55 -13.07 -27.93
C ALA A 228 35.83 -11.75 -28.66
N ALA A 229 34.85 -11.22 -29.40
CA ALA A 229 34.96 -9.91 -30.03
C ALA A 229 35.06 -8.79 -28.97
N ALA A 230 34.21 -8.82 -27.94
CA ALA A 230 34.24 -7.82 -26.88
C ALA A 230 35.53 -7.89 -26.03
N LEU A 231 36.11 -9.08 -25.86
CA LEU A 231 37.38 -9.30 -25.16
C LEU A 231 38.57 -8.63 -25.85
N GLN A 232 38.52 -8.39 -27.17
CA GLN A 232 39.58 -7.66 -27.88
C GLN A 232 39.68 -6.19 -27.45
N ASP A 233 38.54 -5.62 -27.03
CA ASP A 233 38.45 -4.22 -26.61
C ASP A 233 38.67 -4.02 -25.10
N GLY A 234 38.60 -5.09 -24.31
CA GLY A 234 38.80 -5.07 -22.86
C GLY A 234 38.08 -6.20 -22.11
N PRO A 235 38.21 -6.26 -20.78
CA PRO A 235 37.48 -7.22 -19.94
C PRO A 235 35.96 -7.16 -20.16
N VAL A 236 35.28 -8.28 -20.05
CA VAL A 236 33.84 -8.38 -20.35
C VAL A 236 33.02 -8.70 -19.10
N ILE A 237 31.93 -7.97 -18.90
CA ILE A 237 30.94 -8.21 -17.83
C ILE A 237 29.69 -8.84 -18.46
N LEU A 238 29.33 -10.05 -18.04
CA LEU A 238 28.15 -10.80 -18.51
C LEU A 238 26.94 -10.62 -17.58
#